data_AF-A0A819PE94-F1
#
_entry.id   AF-A0A819PE94-F1
#
_cell.length_a   1.000
_cell.length_b   1.000
_cell.length_c   1.000
_cell.angle_alpha   90.00
_cell.angle_beta   90.00
_cell.angle_gamma   90.00
#
_symmetry.space_group_name_H-M   'P 1'
#
loop_
_entity.id
_entity.type
_entity.pdbx_description
1 polymer ?
#
loop_
_entity_poly.entity_id
_entity_poly.type
_entity_poly.pdbx_seq_one_letter_code
_entity_poly.pdbx_strand_id
1 'polypeptide(L)'
;MPNCKHPEYLSHINAALVEGSITTCHRKAAFLAQLTHESGQLMYMEEIASGAAYEGRKDLGNTQPSDDKRSKGRGPIQLAGQGNDRAA
;
A
#
# COMPACT_ATOMS: atom_id res chain seq x y z
N MET A 1 2.99 -13.54 9.37
CA MET A 1 3.75 -12.28 9.46
C MET A 1 4.38 -12.19 10.85
N PRO A 2 5.38 -13.01 11.15
CA PRO A 2 5.94 -13.11 12.51
C PRO A 2 6.60 -11.82 13.02
N ASN A 3 7.03 -10.93 12.11
CA ASN A 3 7.64 -9.66 12.50
C ASN A 3 6.63 -8.52 12.71
N CYS A 4 5.35 -8.71 12.35
CA CYS A 4 4.32 -7.67 12.56
C CYS A 4 4.13 -7.42 14.07
N LYS A 5 4.24 -6.15 14.49
CA LYS A 5 4.10 -5.73 15.90
C LYS A 5 2.76 -5.03 16.19
N HIS A 6 1.85 -5.03 15.23
CA HIS A 6 0.60 -4.27 15.25
C HIS A 6 -0.61 -5.21 15.18
N PRO A 7 -1.02 -5.81 16.32
CA PRO A 7 -2.19 -6.69 16.36
C PRO A 7 -3.49 -5.96 15.96
N GLU A 8 -3.55 -4.64 16.12
CA GLU A 8 -4.68 -3.79 15.71
C GLU A 8 -4.97 -3.89 14.20
N TYR A 9 -4.01 -4.24 13.36
CA TYR A 9 -4.23 -4.42 11.92
C TYR A 9 -5.13 -5.60 11.57
N LEU A 10 -5.32 -6.56 12.49
CA LEU A 10 -6.17 -7.72 12.24
C LEU A 10 -7.62 -7.33 11.92
N SER A 11 -8.18 -6.35 12.62
CA SER A 11 -9.55 -5.89 12.37
C SER A 11 -9.68 -5.25 10.98
N HIS A 12 -8.70 -4.42 10.60
CA HIS A 12 -8.64 -3.75 9.31
C HIS A 12 -8.47 -4.75 8.15
N ILE A 13 -7.59 -5.74 8.31
CA ILE A 13 -7.39 -6.80 7.30
C ILE A 13 -8.66 -7.62 7.14
N ASN A 14 -9.32 -8.00 8.25
CA ASN A 14 -10.57 -8.74 8.19
C ASN A 14 -11.67 -7.94 7.49
N ALA A 15 -11.78 -6.64 7.75
CA ALA A 15 -12.70 -5.75 7.05
C ALA A 15 -12.41 -5.69 5.55
N ALA A 16 -11.15 -5.51 5.15
CA ALA A 16 -10.73 -5.47 3.75
C ALA A 16 -11.01 -6.80 3.00
N LEU A 17 -10.85 -7.94 3.66
CA LEU A 17 -11.21 -9.25 3.09
C LEU A 17 -12.71 -9.34 2.79
N VAL A 18 -13.56 -8.76 3.64
CA VAL A 18 -15.02 -8.72 3.43
C VAL A 18 -15.36 -7.76 2.29
N GLU A 19 -14.84 -6.54 2.32
CA GLU A 19 -15.06 -5.51 1.30
C GLU A 19 -14.65 -5.99 -0.10
N GLY A 20 -13.47 -6.59 -0.22
CA GLY A 20 -12.96 -7.13 -1.48
C GLY A 20 -13.58 -8.48 -1.90
N SER A 21 -14.57 -8.99 -1.16
CA SER A 21 -15.16 -10.32 -1.38
C SER A 21 -14.12 -11.45 -1.50
N ILE A 22 -13.09 -11.39 -0.66
CA ILE A 22 -11.97 -12.34 -0.62
C ILE A 22 -12.32 -13.49 0.33
N THR A 23 -13.13 -14.43 -0.16
CA THR A 23 -13.76 -15.45 0.70
C THR A 23 -13.02 -16.79 0.72
N THR A 24 -12.32 -17.17 -0.36
CA THR A 24 -11.63 -18.46 -0.46
C THR A 24 -10.26 -18.46 0.23
N CYS A 25 -9.83 -19.61 0.75
CA CYS A 25 -8.52 -19.75 1.39
C CYS A 25 -7.36 -19.32 0.46
N HIS A 26 -7.43 -19.70 -0.81
CA HIS A 26 -6.41 -19.33 -1.80
C HIS A 26 -6.33 -17.82 -2.02
N ARG A 27 -7.46 -17.12 -2.16
CA ARG A 27 -7.45 -15.66 -2.34
C ARG A 27 -6.99 -14.93 -1.07
N LYS A 28 -7.40 -15.41 0.12
CA LYS A 28 -6.92 -14.87 1.40
C LYS A 28 -5.40 -15.02 1.53
N ALA A 29 -4.87 -16.21 1.22
CA ALA A 29 -3.43 -16.46 1.24
C ALA A 29 -2.68 -15.56 0.25
N ALA A 30 -3.18 -15.43 -0.97
CA ALA A 30 -2.57 -14.55 -1.99
C ALA A 30 -2.56 -13.08 -1.55
N PHE A 31 -3.69 -12.58 -1.05
CA PHE A 31 -3.80 -11.22 -0.53
C PHE A 31 -2.82 -10.97 0.63
N LEU A 32 -2.82 -11.84 1.64
CA LEU A 32 -1.91 -11.72 2.78
C LEU A 32 -0.44 -11.84 2.38
N ALA A 33 -0.11 -12.69 1.40
CA ALA A 33 1.25 -12.83 0.88
C ALA A 33 1.72 -11.53 0.23
N GLN A 34 0.88 -10.89 -0.59
CA GLN A 34 1.20 -9.60 -1.20
C GLN A 34 1.39 -8.51 -0.15
N LEU A 35 0.47 -8.37 0.80
CA LEU A 35 0.64 -7.42 1.90
C LEU A 35 1.95 -7.68 2.67
N THR A 36 2.27 -8.94 2.94
CA THR A 36 3.51 -9.32 3.63
C THR A 36 4.75 -8.90 2.84
N HIS A 37 4.74 -9.10 1.52
CA HIS A 37 5.88 -8.80 0.66
C HIS A 37 6.12 -7.29 0.57
N GLU A 38 5.09 -6.52 0.21
CA GLU A 38 5.21 -5.09 -0.09
C GLU A 38 5.51 -4.24 1.15
N SER A 39 5.00 -4.62 2.32
CA SER A 39 5.15 -3.84 3.55
C SER A 39 6.25 -4.36 4.49
N GLY A 40 7.02 -5.36 4.08
CA GLY A 40 8.01 -6.01 4.94
C GLY A 40 7.36 -6.64 6.19
N GLN A 41 6.29 -7.40 5.99
CA GLN A 41 5.46 -7.99 7.05
C GLN A 41 4.70 -6.98 7.93
N LEU A 42 4.14 -5.94 7.30
CA LEU A 42 3.40 -4.83 7.93
C LEU A 42 4.25 -3.95 8.84
N MET A 43 5.57 -3.92 8.59
CA MET A 43 6.52 -3.09 9.32
C MET A 43 6.60 -1.68 8.73
N TYR A 44 6.33 -1.53 7.43
CA TYR A 44 6.43 -0.27 6.71
C TYR A 44 5.09 0.10 6.09
N MET A 45 4.55 1.25 6.49
CA MET A 45 3.31 1.84 5.95
C MET A 45 3.55 3.08 5.10
N GLU A 46 4.80 3.53 5.03
CA GLU A 46 5.26 4.58 4.14
C GLU A 46 6.52 4.08 3.44
N GLU A 47 6.65 4.45 2.17
CA GLU A 47 7.82 4.17 1.36
C GLU A 47 9.08 4.73 2.04
N ILE A 48 10.11 3.88 2.16
CA ILE A 48 11.39 4.25 2.79
C ILE A 48 12.14 5.28 1.91
N ALA A 49 11.91 5.25 0.60
CA ALA A 49 12.54 6.17 -0.34
C ALA A 49 12.05 7.61 -0.16
N SER A 50 12.90 8.56 -0.56
CA SER A 50 12.60 9.99 -0.44
C SER A 50 11.45 10.47 -1.33
N GLY A 51 10.96 9.64 -2.26
CA GLY A 51 9.97 9.99 -3.28
C GLY A 51 10.50 10.93 -4.37
N ALA A 52 11.74 11.41 -4.26
CA ALA A 52 12.34 12.33 -5.23
C ALA A 52 12.45 11.73 -6.64
N ALA A 53 12.50 10.40 -6.75
CA ALA A 53 12.54 9.70 -8.04
C ALA A 53 11.25 9.86 -8.86
N TYR A 54 10.15 10.29 -8.25
CA TYR A 54 8.89 10.51 -8.95
C TYR A 54 8.74 11.93 -9.52
N GLU A 55 9.64 12.87 -9.16
CA GLU A 55 9.51 14.29 -9.52
C GLU A 55 9.33 14.54 -11.02
N GLY A 56 8.14 15.06 -11.37
CA GLY A 56 7.76 15.37 -12.75
C GLY A 56 7.31 14.18 -13.60
N ARG A 57 7.07 12.99 -13.00
CA ARG A 57 6.54 11.81 -13.69
C ARG A 57 5.06 11.99 -14.06
N LYS A 58 4.85 12.48 -15.29
CA LYS A 58 3.52 12.72 -15.87
C LYS A 58 2.63 11.47 -15.95
N ASP A 59 3.24 10.30 -16.19
CA ASP A 59 2.54 9.02 -16.26
C ASP A 59 1.96 8.57 -14.91
N LEU A 60 2.47 9.08 -13.80
CA LEU A 60 1.93 8.88 -12.45
C LEU A 60 0.94 9.99 -12.03
N GLY A 61 0.72 10.98 -12.90
CA GLY A 61 -0.12 12.15 -12.62
C GLY A 61 0.57 13.29 -11.86
N ASN A 62 1.88 13.16 -11.56
CA ASN A 62 2.62 14.15 -10.81
C ASN A 62 3.03 15.32 -11.71
N THR A 63 2.24 16.38 -11.68
CA THR A 63 2.32 17.50 -12.64
C THR A 63 2.55 18.84 -11.98
N GLN A 64 2.41 18.92 -10.65
CA GLN A 64 2.72 20.09 -9.86
C GLN A 64 3.96 19.85 -8.98
N PRO A 65 4.74 20.91 -8.69
CA PRO A 65 5.84 20.81 -7.73
C PRO A 65 5.35 20.24 -6.40
N SER A 66 6.09 19.26 -5.84
CA SER A 66 5.80 18.55 -4.58
C SER A 66 4.68 17.50 -4.60
N ASP A 67 4.04 17.22 -5.74
CA ASP A 67 3.09 16.10 -5.87
C ASP A 67 3.74 14.76 -5.46
N ASP A 68 5.03 14.62 -5.75
CA ASP A 68 5.81 13.37 -5.61
C ASP A 68 6.07 12.96 -4.17
N LYS A 69 6.27 13.96 -3.29
CA LYS A 69 6.42 13.71 -1.85
C LYS A 69 5.07 13.44 -1.20
N ARG A 70 3.99 13.95 -1.77
CA ARG A 70 2.62 13.75 -1.27
C ARG A 70 2.00 12.44 -1.75
N SER A 71 2.49 11.89 -2.85
CA SER A 71 2.02 10.64 -3.46
C SER A 71 3.05 9.51 -3.40
N LYS A 72 3.92 9.52 -2.38
CA LYS A 72 4.78 8.38 -2.05
C LYS A 72 3.97 7.12 -1.74
N GLY A 73 4.61 5.96 -1.88
CA GLY A 73 4.04 4.68 -1.51
C GLY A 73 3.49 4.69 -0.07
N ARG A 74 2.22 4.33 0.07
CA ARG A 74 1.52 4.28 1.37
C ARG A 74 0.76 2.99 1.57
N GLY A 75 0.59 2.63 2.83
CA GLY A 75 -0.18 1.48 3.26
C GLY A 75 0.50 0.14 2.92
N PRO A 76 -0.20 -0.97 3.19
CA PRO A 76 0.40 -2.30 3.17
C PRO A 76 0.65 -2.85 1.76
N ILE A 77 0.14 -2.18 0.72
CA ILE A 77 0.36 -2.51 -0.71
C ILE A 77 1.23 -1.45 -1.42
N GLN A 78 1.74 -0.46 -0.69
CA GLN A 78 2.57 0.62 -1.24
C GLN A 78 1.91 1.35 -2.42
N LEU A 79 0.65 1.79 -2.25
CA LEU A 79 -0.05 2.57 -3.25
C LEU A 79 0.67 3.91 -3.46
N ALA A 80 1.13 4.17 -4.69
CA ALA A 80 1.94 5.34 -5.03
C ALA A 80 1.41 6.03 -6.29
N GLY A 81 1.64 7.33 -6.41
CA GLY A 81 1.26 8.16 -7.56
C GLY A 81 -0.13 8.79 -7.41
N GLN A 82 -0.24 10.06 -7.82
CA GLN A 82 -1.46 10.85 -7.63
C GLN A 82 -2.67 10.27 -8.39
N GLY A 83 -2.44 9.68 -9.58
CA GLY A 83 -3.51 9.02 -10.34
C GLY A 83 -4.15 7.86 -9.56
N ASN A 84 -3.33 7.09 -8.85
CA ASN A 84 -3.79 5.97 -8.04
C ASN A 84 -4.46 6.44 -6.74
N ASP A 85 -3.89 7.46 -6.07
CA ASP A 85 -4.49 8.07 -4.88
C ASP A 85 -5.92 8.58 -5.14
N ARG A 86 -6.19 9.11 -6.34
CA ARG A 86 -7.52 9.64 -6.72
C ARG A 86 -8.53 8.55 -7.08
N ALA A 87 -8.06 7.37 -7.47
CA ALA A 87 -8.91 6.28 -7.93
C ALA A 87 -9.35 5.34 -6.80
N ALA A 88 -8.59 5.34 -5.70
CA ALA A 88 -8.92 4.62 -4.47
C ALA A 88 -10.01 5.33 -3.66
#